data_AF-A0A0A6D8E3-F1
#
_entry.id   AF-A0A0A6D8E3-F1
#
_cell.length_a   1.000
_cell.length_b   1.000
_cell.length_c   1.000
_cell.angle_alpha   90.00
_cell.angle_beta   90.00
_cell.angle_gamma   90.00
#
_symmetry.space_group_name_H-M   'P 1'
#
loop_
_entity.id
_entity.type
_entity.pdbx_description
1 polymer ?
#
loop_
_entity_poly.entity_id
_entity_poly.type
_entity_poly.pdbx_seq_one_letter_code
_entity_poly.pdbx_strand_id
1 'polypeptide(L)'
;MSTDSLCRPFDIVSPSIVVESELTDFDADQRLLAMSGVSLVIFTSVGCASCRYAREVLPGLDLTIDQLCWIDAGDNGGLVERYQVFHLPALFVVRDGEFFGALHTRLTADALNAALAQALGRIAEELP
;
A
#
# COMPACT_ATOMS: atom_id res chain seq x y z
N MET A 1 40.90 36.67 9.05
CA MET A 1 40.00 36.63 7.88
C MET A 1 39.82 35.18 7.51
N SER A 2 38.57 34.71 7.49
CA SER A 2 38.08 33.51 6.81
C SER A 2 38.57 32.16 7.36
N THR A 3 37.74 31.13 7.58
CA THR A 3 36.33 30.94 7.27
C THR A 3 35.83 29.73 8.07
N ASP A 4 34.59 29.84 8.52
CA ASP A 4 33.67 28.76 8.83
C ASP A 4 33.91 27.44 8.08
N SER A 5 33.79 26.33 8.79
CA SER A 5 33.14 25.12 8.25
C SER A 5 32.60 24.29 9.41
N LEU A 6 31.44 24.71 9.90
CA LEU A 6 30.53 23.85 10.65
C LEU A 6 29.97 22.78 9.70
N CYS A 7 30.64 21.62 9.61
CA CYS A 7 30.02 20.43 9.06
C CYS A 7 28.96 19.95 10.06
N ARG A 8 27.70 20.33 9.82
CA ARG A 8 26.56 19.69 10.46
C ARG A 8 26.47 18.25 9.93
N PRO A 9 26.38 17.23 10.79
CA PRO A 9 25.92 15.94 10.33
C PRO A 9 24.44 16.12 9.96
N PHE A 10 24.13 16.01 8.66
CA PHE A 10 22.79 15.72 8.21
C PHE A 10 22.54 14.25 8.52
N ASP A 11 22.06 13.96 9.72
CA ASP A 11 21.39 12.69 9.98
C ASP A 11 20.01 12.74 9.30
N ILE A 12 19.99 12.56 7.98
CA ILE A 12 18.79 12.14 7.27
C ILE A 12 18.69 10.63 7.50
N VAL A 13 18.16 10.28 8.67
CA VAL A 13 17.59 8.95 8.92
C VAL A 13 16.12 9.24 9.18
N SER A 14 15.22 8.97 8.25
CA SER A 14 14.82 7.59 7.99
C SER A 14 14.13 7.52 6.63
N PRO A 15 14.45 6.58 5.73
CA PRO A 15 13.37 5.95 5.00
C PRO A 15 12.62 5.15 6.07
N SER A 16 11.43 5.59 6.47
CA SER A 16 10.50 4.69 7.14
C SER A 16 10.32 3.51 6.20
N ILE A 17 11.01 2.40 6.49
CA ILE A 17 10.84 1.17 5.75
C ILE A 17 9.40 0.75 6.03
N VAL A 18 8.53 0.95 5.05
CA VAL A 18 7.15 0.49 5.12
C VAL A 18 7.20 -1.04 5.26
N VAL A 19 6.46 -1.58 6.23
CA VAL A 19 6.45 -3.02 6.44
C VAL A 19 5.72 -3.67 5.27
N GLU A 20 6.37 -4.66 4.65
CA GLU A 20 5.78 -5.41 3.54
C GLU A 20 5.34 -6.80 4.00
N SER A 21 4.20 -7.26 3.51
CA SER A 21 3.65 -8.58 3.85
C SER A 21 2.94 -9.19 2.65
N GLU A 22 3.16 -10.48 2.41
CA GLU A 22 2.33 -11.28 1.52
C GLU A 22 1.12 -11.79 2.31
N LEU A 23 -0.08 -11.65 1.74
CA LEU A 23 -1.33 -12.17 2.26
C LEU A 23 -1.93 -13.18 1.28
N THR A 24 -2.69 -14.12 1.82
CA THR A 24 -3.29 -15.23 1.08
C THR A 24 -4.77 -15.37 1.41
N ASP A 25 -5.49 -16.17 0.61
CA ASP A 25 -6.89 -16.53 0.87
C ASP A 25 -7.13 -17.08 2.28
N PHE A 26 -6.11 -17.65 2.92
CA PHE A 26 -6.22 -18.27 4.23
C PHE A 26 -6.04 -17.30 5.41
N ASP A 27 -5.24 -16.24 5.24
CA ASP A 27 -4.79 -15.39 6.35
C ASP A 27 -5.11 -13.91 6.19
N ALA A 28 -5.54 -13.46 5.01
CA ALA A 28 -5.77 -12.03 4.72
C ALA A 28 -6.75 -11.38 5.71
N ASP A 29 -7.92 -11.98 5.94
CA ASP A 29 -8.92 -11.41 6.85
C ASP A 29 -8.37 -11.27 8.28
N GLN A 30 -7.81 -12.36 8.81
CA GLN A 30 -7.28 -12.37 10.18
C GLN A 30 -6.15 -11.36 10.35
N ARG A 31 -5.26 -11.26 9.35
CA ARG A 31 -4.09 -10.38 9.42
C ARG A 31 -4.49 -8.91 9.25
N LEU A 32 -5.39 -8.60 8.31
CA LEU A 32 -5.88 -7.23 8.13
C LEU A 32 -6.65 -6.74 9.36
N LEU A 33 -7.42 -7.60 10.03
CA LEU A 33 -8.08 -7.28 11.30
C LEU A 33 -7.10 -7.06 12.46
N ALA A 34 -5.95 -7.72 12.44
CA ALA A 34 -4.93 -7.60 13.48
C ALA A 34 -3.95 -6.43 13.25
N MET A 35 -3.87 -5.91 12.03
CA MET A 35 -3.03 -4.78 11.68
C MET A 35 -3.65 -3.48 12.16
N SER A 36 -2.86 -2.66 12.84
CA SER A 36 -3.24 -1.28 13.19
C SER A 36 -2.78 -0.32 12.10
N GLY A 37 -3.49 0.79 11.97
CA GLY A 37 -3.17 1.83 10.99
C GLY A 37 -3.60 1.45 9.57
N VAL A 38 -3.02 2.13 8.59
CA VAL A 38 -3.41 2.08 7.18
C VAL A 38 -2.60 1.03 6.43
N SER A 39 -3.29 0.02 5.94
CA SER A 39 -2.78 -0.99 5.03
C SER A 39 -3.17 -0.64 3.59
N LEU A 40 -2.18 -0.49 2.73
CA LEU A 40 -2.42 -0.49 1.29
C LEU A 40 -2.37 -1.95 0.81
N VAL A 41 -3.53 -2.47 0.41
CA VAL A 41 -3.66 -3.84 -0.11
C VAL A 41 -3.54 -3.80 -1.63
N ILE A 42 -2.61 -4.58 -2.19
CA ILE A 42 -2.28 -4.58 -3.61
C ILE A 42 -2.42 -5.99 -4.17
N PHE A 43 -3.37 -6.17 -5.07
CA PHE A 43 -3.46 -7.38 -5.89
C PHE A 43 -2.50 -7.27 -7.06
N THR A 44 -1.69 -8.31 -7.25
CA THR A 44 -0.63 -8.39 -8.25
C THR A 44 -0.64 -9.75 -8.95
N SER A 45 0.24 -9.94 -9.94
CA SER A 45 0.49 -11.25 -10.53
C SER A 45 1.85 -11.27 -11.21
N VAL A 46 2.53 -12.41 -11.19
CA VAL A 46 3.88 -12.62 -11.77
C VAL A 46 4.00 -12.22 -13.25
N GLY A 47 2.92 -12.42 -14.03
CA GLY A 47 2.86 -12.13 -15.47
C GLY A 47 2.60 -10.65 -15.83
N CYS A 48 2.34 -9.79 -14.85
CA CYS A 48 1.86 -8.43 -15.07
C CYS A 48 2.99 -7.40 -15.00
N ALA A 49 3.29 -6.72 -16.11
CA ALA A 49 4.36 -5.72 -16.19
C ALA A 49 4.12 -4.52 -15.26
N SER A 50 2.89 -4.00 -15.23
CA SER A 50 2.50 -2.91 -14.32
C SER A 50 2.62 -3.31 -12.85
N CYS A 51 2.43 -4.59 -12.53
CA CYS A 51 2.54 -5.12 -11.17
C CYS A 51 4.00 -5.19 -10.72
N ARG A 52 4.92 -5.58 -11.62
CA ARG A 52 6.36 -5.51 -11.34
C ARG A 52 6.79 -4.07 -11.06
N TYR A 53 6.34 -3.13 -11.88
CA TYR A 53 6.60 -1.70 -11.64
C TYR A 53 6.05 -1.25 -10.28
N ALA A 54 4.82 -1.65 -9.92
CA ALA A 54 4.26 -1.34 -8.60
C ALA A 54 5.11 -1.91 -7.44
N ARG A 55 5.57 -3.16 -7.56
CA ARG A 55 6.43 -3.83 -6.57
C ARG A 55 7.77 -3.12 -6.40
N GLU A 56 8.31 -2.55 -7.47
CA GLU A 56 9.58 -1.80 -7.45
C GLU A 56 9.44 -0.42 -6.83
N VAL A 57 8.37 0.31 -7.13
CA VAL A 57 8.25 1.72 -6.71
C VAL A 57 7.57 1.90 -5.35
N LEU A 58 6.52 1.14 -5.05
CA LEU A 58 5.67 1.40 -3.87
C LEU A 58 6.43 1.38 -2.54
N PRO A 59 7.36 0.43 -2.27
CA PRO A 59 8.11 0.42 -1.02
C PRO A 59 9.03 1.63 -0.81
N GLY A 60 9.41 2.32 -1.90
CA GLY A 60 10.30 3.48 -1.87
C GLY A 60 9.57 4.83 -1.88
N LEU A 61 8.24 4.84 -1.99
CA LEU A 61 7.46 6.07 -1.96
C LEU A 61 7.17 6.49 -0.52
N ASP A 62 7.25 7.79 -0.25
CA ASP A 62 6.82 8.37 1.02
C ASP A 62 5.29 8.43 1.07
N LEU A 63 4.68 7.32 1.47
CA LEU A 63 3.24 7.12 1.53
C LEU A 63 2.75 7.25 2.98
N THR A 64 1.57 7.86 3.17
CA THR A 64 0.90 7.94 4.47
C THR A 64 0.20 6.61 4.81
N ILE A 65 0.98 5.53 4.87
CA ILE A 65 0.54 4.16 5.19
C ILE A 65 1.51 3.53 6.18
N ASP A 66 1.04 2.53 6.91
CA ASP A 66 1.83 1.80 7.90
C ASP A 66 2.41 0.51 7.28
N GLN A 67 1.68 -0.11 6.35
CA GLN A 67 2.11 -1.35 5.68
C GLN A 67 1.62 -1.48 4.23
N LEU A 68 2.39 -2.23 3.46
CA LEU A 68 2.05 -2.75 2.13
C LEU A 68 1.70 -4.23 2.24
N CYS A 69 0.49 -4.58 1.80
CA CYS A 69 -0.02 -5.94 1.81
C CYS A 69 -0.20 -6.43 0.38
N TRP A 70 0.62 -7.38 -0.04
CA TRP A 70 0.64 -7.94 -1.38
C TRP A 70 -0.18 -9.22 -1.46
N ILE A 71 -0.97 -9.37 -2.52
CA ILE A 71 -1.75 -10.58 -2.79
C ILE A 71 -1.48 -10.98 -4.25
N ASP A 72 -1.01 -12.20 -4.50
CA ASP A 72 -0.94 -12.74 -5.86
C ASP A 72 -2.33 -13.22 -6.29
N ALA A 73 -2.92 -12.57 -7.29
CA ALA A 73 -4.25 -12.86 -7.81
C ALA A 73 -4.34 -14.21 -8.55
N GLY A 74 -3.22 -14.79 -8.97
CA GLY A 74 -3.16 -16.11 -9.60
C GLY A 74 -3.36 -17.25 -8.61
N ASP A 75 -2.84 -17.10 -7.39
CA ASP A 75 -2.91 -18.12 -6.34
C ASP A 75 -4.06 -17.89 -5.34
N ASN A 76 -4.64 -16.69 -5.30
CA ASN A 76 -5.62 -16.27 -4.29
C ASN A 76 -6.97 -15.86 -4.91
N GLY A 77 -7.62 -16.81 -5.57
CA GLY A 77 -8.86 -16.59 -6.32
C GLY A 77 -10.05 -16.18 -5.44
N GLY A 78 -10.10 -16.64 -4.18
CA GLY A 78 -11.18 -16.28 -3.25
C GLY A 78 -11.16 -14.79 -2.92
N LEU A 79 -9.97 -14.22 -2.68
CA LEU A 79 -9.78 -12.80 -2.48
C LEU A 79 -10.04 -11.99 -3.75
N VAL A 80 -9.67 -12.50 -4.92
CA VAL A 80 -9.99 -11.85 -6.21
C VAL A 80 -11.50 -11.71 -6.40
N GLU A 81 -12.27 -12.76 -6.10
CA GLU A 81 -13.74 -12.72 -6.18
C GLU A 81 -14.33 -11.74 -5.15
N ARG A 82 -13.90 -11.82 -3.88
CA ARG A 82 -14.41 -10.99 -2.78
C ARG A 82 -14.10 -9.50 -2.91
N TYR A 83 -12.92 -9.17 -3.43
CA TYR A 83 -12.54 -7.77 -3.70
C TYR A 83 -12.98 -7.31 -5.11
N GLN A 84 -13.64 -8.19 -5.87
CA GLN A 84 -14.07 -7.95 -7.25
C GLN A 84 -12.94 -7.39 -8.14
N VAL A 85 -11.79 -8.06 -8.11
CA VAL A 85 -10.59 -7.62 -8.85
C VAL A 85 -10.70 -8.03 -10.32
N PHE A 86 -10.86 -7.03 -11.19
CA PHE A 86 -10.95 -7.24 -12.64
C PHE A 86 -9.71 -6.79 -13.43
N HIS A 87 -8.82 -6.02 -12.81
CA HIS A 87 -7.62 -5.49 -13.44
C HIS A 87 -6.47 -5.45 -12.44
N LEU A 88 -5.24 -5.55 -12.95
CA LEU A 88 -4.04 -5.57 -12.13
C LEU A 88 -3.03 -4.48 -12.55
N PRO A 89 -2.29 -3.88 -11.60
CA PRO A 89 -2.49 -4.03 -10.16
C PRO A 89 -3.78 -3.34 -9.71
N ALA A 90 -4.49 -3.93 -8.75
CA ALA A 90 -5.61 -3.28 -8.06
C ALA A 90 -5.16 -2.89 -6.65
N LEU A 91 -5.51 -1.68 -6.23
CA LEU A 91 -5.08 -1.10 -4.96
C LEU A 91 -6.32 -0.80 -4.11
N PHE A 92 -6.26 -1.13 -2.84
CA PHE A 92 -7.33 -0.94 -1.87
C PHE A 92 -6.81 -0.40 -0.55
N VAL A 93 -7.65 0.34 0.16
CA VAL A 93 -7.32 0.90 1.47
C VAL A 93 -8.06 0.14 2.54
N VAL A 94 -7.31 -0.36 3.53
CA VAL A 94 -7.85 -0.93 4.75
C VAL A 94 -7.24 -0.19 5.94
N ARG A 95 -8.03 0.20 6.93
CA ARG A 95 -7.53 0.80 8.17
C ARG A 95 -8.15 0.10 9.37
N ASP A 96 -7.30 -0.42 10.26
CA ASP A 96 -7.73 -1.14 11.48
C ASP A 96 -8.76 -2.26 11.19
N GLY A 97 -8.56 -2.98 10.09
CA GLY A 97 -9.46 -4.04 9.61
C GLY A 97 -10.70 -3.58 8.83
N GLU A 98 -10.97 -2.28 8.76
CA GLU A 98 -12.09 -1.71 8.01
C GLU A 98 -11.69 -1.34 6.58
N PHE A 99 -12.56 -1.61 5.60
CA PHE A 99 -12.30 -1.36 4.19
C PHE A 99 -12.78 0.05 3.77
N PHE A 100 -11.93 0.79 3.04
CA PHE A 100 -12.18 2.18 2.61
C PHE A 100 -12.21 2.33 1.08
N GLY A 101 -12.25 1.20 0.36
CA GLY A 101 -12.44 1.14 -1.08
C GLY A 101 -11.16 1.11 -1.91
N ALA A 102 -11.38 1.02 -3.22
CA ALA A 102 -10.32 0.97 -4.22
C ALA A 102 -9.69 2.35 -4.50
N LEU A 103 -8.39 2.36 -4.81
CA LEU A 103 -7.65 3.52 -5.29
C LEU A 103 -7.42 3.45 -6.79
N HIS A 104 -7.88 4.48 -7.51
CA HIS A 104 -7.68 4.63 -8.95
C HIS A 104 -6.80 5.85 -9.19
N THR A 105 -5.48 5.66 -9.13
CA THR A 105 -4.51 6.76 -9.21
C THR A 105 -3.19 6.31 -9.85
N ARG A 106 -2.31 7.27 -10.13
CA ARG A 106 -0.95 7.00 -10.60
C ARG A 106 -0.07 6.56 -9.43
N LEU A 107 0.89 5.67 -9.70
CA LEU A 107 1.86 5.21 -8.71
C LEU A 107 2.98 6.24 -8.48
N THR A 108 2.58 7.37 -7.90
CA THR A 108 3.45 8.49 -7.50
C THR A 108 3.04 8.91 -6.09
N ALA A 109 3.99 9.32 -5.24
CA ALA A 109 3.71 9.66 -3.84
C ALA A 109 2.56 10.67 -3.69
N ASP A 110 2.61 11.80 -4.40
CA ASP A 110 1.58 12.84 -4.32
C ASP A 110 0.17 12.33 -4.67
N ALA A 111 0.06 11.60 -5.78
CA ALA A 111 -1.23 11.11 -6.27
C ALA A 111 -1.79 9.97 -5.40
N LEU A 112 -0.93 9.15 -4.81
CA LEU A 112 -1.33 8.11 -3.86
C LEU A 112 -1.76 8.71 -2.53
N ASN A 113 -0.99 9.63 -1.95
CA ASN A 113 -1.33 10.29 -0.69
C ASN A 113 -2.62 11.10 -0.81
N ALA A 114 -2.83 11.81 -1.92
CA ALA A 114 -4.09 12.50 -2.19
C ALA A 114 -5.28 11.53 -2.28
N ALA A 115 -5.10 10.36 -2.89
CA ALA A 115 -6.15 9.35 -3.01
C ALA A 115 -6.42 8.64 -1.67
N LEU A 116 -5.37 8.34 -0.90
CA LEU A 116 -5.46 7.79 0.46
C LEU A 116 -6.22 8.73 1.39
N ALA A 117 -5.87 10.02 1.41
CA ALA A 117 -6.55 11.03 2.23
C ALA A 117 -8.05 11.14 1.88
N GLN A 118 -8.39 11.07 0.58
CA GLN A 118 -9.78 11.04 0.13
C GLN A 118 -10.50 9.76 0.58
N ALA A 119 -9.88 8.60 0.41
CA ALA A 119 -10.47 7.31 0.80
C ALA A 119 -10.74 7.25 2.32
N LEU A 120 -9.75 7.62 3.13
CA LEU A 120 -9.83 7.61 4.59
C LEU A 120 -10.74 8.69 5.19
N GLY A 121 -11.14 9.68 4.39
CA GLY A 121 -12.15 10.67 4.75
C GLY A 121 -13.60 10.21 4.54
N ARG A 122 -13.80 9.05 3.89
CA ARG A 122 -15.13 8.42 3.72
C ARG A 122 -15.46 7.54 4.93
N ILE A 123 -16.72 7.10 5.00
CA ILE A 123 -17.13 6.04 5.92
C ILE A 123 -16.61 4.71 5.37
N ALA A 124 -16.16 3.83 6.26
CA ALA A 124 -15.81 2.47 5.88
C ALA A 124 -16.99 1.78 5.18
N GLU A 125 -16.70 0.98 4.16
CA GLU A 125 -17.68 0.26 3.37
C GLU A 125 -17.48 -1.25 3.54
N GLU A 126 -18.53 -2.02 3.26
CA GLU A 126 -18.40 -3.47 3.16
C GLU A 126 -17.65 -3.82 1.87
N LEU A 127 -16.97 -4.97 1.86
CA LEU A 127 -16.42 -5.51 0.62
C LEU A 127 -17.58 -5.76 -0.38
N PRO A 128 -17.36 -5.45 -1.67
CA PRO A 128 -18.43 -5.41 -2.68
C PRO A 128 -19.03 -6.76 -3.08
#